data_AF-A0A410USK6-F1
#
_entry.id   AF-A0A410USK6-F1
#
_cell.length_a   1.000
_cell.length_b   1.000
_cell.length_c   1.000
_cell.angle_alpha   90.00
_cell.angle_beta   90.00
_cell.angle_gamma   90.00
#
_symmetry.space_group_name_H-M   'P 1'
#
loop_
_entity.id
_entity.type
_entity.pdbx_description
1 polymer ?
#
loop_
_entity_poly.entity_id
_entity_poly.type
_entity_poly.pdbx_seq_one_letter_code
_entity_poly.pdbx_strand_id
1 'polypeptide(L)'
;MYSLKKQQSGFTLIELVMVIVILGILAATALPKFVDLSGNALTASKAGMSGGVKSAHSILVAQKAATGTPATLDVTALAAAITPPGTAAATGVQVKINGTTYTVPTYTDAGCTAATAAVGNTVLCVGDIP
;
A
#
# COMPACT_ATOMS: atom_id res chain seq x y z
N MET A 1 -36.89 19.42 -54.03
CA MET A 1 -36.08 18.91 -52.90
C MET A 1 -35.40 20.10 -52.23
N TYR A 2 -35.90 20.58 -51.09
CA TYR A 2 -35.29 21.68 -50.35
C TYR A 2 -34.37 21.09 -49.26
N SER A 3 -33.07 21.39 -49.34
CA SER A 3 -32.08 20.90 -48.38
C SER A 3 -32.06 21.82 -47.15
N LEU A 4 -32.44 21.28 -45.99
CA LEU A 4 -32.40 21.99 -44.71
C LEU A 4 -30.95 22.03 -44.21
N LYS A 5 -30.30 23.18 -44.38
CA LYS A 5 -28.95 23.44 -43.84
C LYS A 5 -29.07 23.63 -42.32
N LYS A 6 -28.60 22.64 -41.55
CA LYS A 6 -28.55 22.69 -40.09
C LYS A 6 -27.59 23.81 -39.68
N GLN A 7 -28.07 24.86 -39.00
CA GLN A 7 -27.18 25.88 -38.45
C GLN A 7 -26.38 25.29 -37.29
N GLN A 8 -25.06 25.30 -37.41
CA GLN A 8 -24.16 24.89 -36.33
C GLN A 8 -24.04 26.08 -35.36
N SER A 9 -24.77 26.02 -34.26
CA SER A 9 -24.63 26.98 -33.16
C SER A 9 -23.30 26.72 -32.46
N GLY A 10 -22.34 27.65 -32.60
CA GLY A 10 -21.12 27.63 -31.81
C GLY A 10 -21.41 27.95 -30.34
N PHE A 11 -20.50 27.54 -29.45
CA PHE A 11 -20.50 27.96 -28.04
C PHE A 11 -20.11 29.44 -27.94
N THR A 12 -20.75 30.18 -27.04
CA THR A 12 -20.40 31.59 -26.79
C THR A 12 -19.12 31.67 -25.94
N LEU A 13 -18.35 32.76 -26.09
CA LEU A 13 -17.16 32.99 -25.27
C LEU A 13 -17.51 33.06 -23.77
N ILE A 14 -18.68 33.62 -23.43
CA ILE A 14 -19.11 33.73 -22.04
C ILE A 14 -19.43 32.36 -21.42
N GLU A 15 -20.00 31.42 -22.18
CA GLU A 15 -20.25 30.07 -21.69
C GLU A 15 -18.93 29.35 -21.38
N LEU A 16 -17.91 29.49 -22.23
CA LEU A 16 -16.60 28.89 -21.96
C LEU A 16 -15.94 29.50 -20.72
N VAL A 17 -16.07 30.81 -20.52
CA VAL A 17 -15.56 31.50 -19.32
C VAL A 17 -16.30 31.05 -18.05
N MET A 18 -17.63 30.95 -18.10
CA MET A 18 -18.41 30.45 -16.96
C MET A 18 -18.02 29.02 -16.57
N VAL A 19 -17.77 28.13 -17.54
CA VAL A 19 -17.36 26.75 -17.28
C VAL A 19 -16.02 26.69 -16.54
N ILE A 20 -14.99 27.43 -17.00
CA ILE A 20 -13.69 27.42 -16.33
C ILE A 20 -13.76 28.03 -14.92
N VAL A 21 -14.63 29.02 -14.70
CA VAL A 21 -14.85 29.61 -13.38
C VAL A 21 -15.48 28.60 -12.43
N ILE A 22 -16.52 27.90 -12.87
CA ILE A 22 -17.17 26.85 -12.07
C ILE A 22 -16.18 25.71 -11.77
N LEU A 23 -15.45 25.23 -12.77
CA LEU A 23 -14.42 24.20 -12.57
C LEU A 23 -13.30 24.68 -11.64
N GLY A 24 -12.92 25.96 -11.69
CA GLY A 24 -11.94 26.56 -10.79
C GLY A 24 -12.37 26.52 -9.33
N ILE A 25 -13.63 26.87 -9.03
CA ILE A 25 -14.17 26.83 -7.66
C ILE A 25 -14.28 25.38 -7.16
N LEU A 26 -14.77 24.47 -8.00
CA LEU A 26 -14.84 23.05 -7.66
C LEU A 26 -13.46 22.44 -7.41
N ALA A 27 -12.46 22.79 -8.24
CA ALA A 27 -11.09 22.32 -8.05
C ALA A 27 -10.47 22.87 -6.76
N ALA A 28 -10.65 24.16 -6.46
CA ALA A 28 -10.11 24.79 -5.25
C ALA A 28 -10.63 24.16 -3.95
N THR A 29 -11.87 23.65 -3.96
CA THR A 29 -12.49 23.03 -2.79
C THR A 29 -12.26 21.52 -2.71
N ALA A 30 -12.25 20.81 -3.84
CA ALA A 30 -12.09 19.36 -3.89
C ALA A 30 -10.62 18.90 -3.73
N LEU A 31 -9.66 19.67 -4.25
CA LEU A 31 -8.26 19.26 -4.29
C LEU A 31 -7.62 19.07 -2.90
N PRO A 32 -7.81 19.98 -1.91
CA PRO A 32 -7.24 19.77 -0.58
C PRO A 32 -7.76 18.48 0.07
N LYS A 33 -9.06 18.22 -0.03
CA LYS A 33 -9.70 17.01 0.50
C LYS A 33 -9.20 15.74 -0.19
N PHE A 34 -8.99 15.79 -1.50
CA PHE A 34 -8.46 14.65 -2.25
C PHE A 34 -7.03 14.29 -1.81
N VAL A 35 -6.18 15.29 -1.55
CA VAL A 35 -4.80 15.07 -1.06
C VAL A 35 -4.82 14.43 0.34
N ASP A 36 -5.64 14.95 1.26
CA ASP A 36 -5.78 14.39 2.60
C ASP A 36 -6.25 12.93 2.58
N LEU A 37 -7.30 12.64 1.79
CA LEU A 37 -7.84 11.28 1.63
C LEU A 37 -6.80 10.32 1.03
N SER A 38 -6.02 10.79 0.06
CA SER A 38 -4.96 9.98 -0.55
C SER A 38 -3.86 9.61 0.46
N GLY A 39 -3.46 10.56 1.32
CA GLY A 39 -2.49 10.30 2.39
C GLY A 39 -3.02 9.32 3.45
N ASN A 40 -4.28 9.48 3.85
CA ASN A 40 -4.94 8.58 4.80
C ASN A 40 -5.12 7.17 4.21
N ALA A 41 -5.49 7.07 2.94
CA ALA A 41 -5.61 5.79 2.23
C ALA A 41 -4.25 5.06 2.16
N LEU A 42 -3.16 5.79 1.90
CA LEU A 42 -1.82 5.22 1.91
C LEU A 42 -1.44 4.70 3.31
N THR A 43 -1.69 5.49 4.36
CA THR A 43 -1.40 5.10 5.74
C THR A 43 -2.19 3.85 6.16
N ALA A 44 -3.48 3.80 5.83
CA ALA A 44 -4.33 2.63 6.05
C ALA A 44 -3.82 1.41 5.27
N SER A 45 -3.37 1.59 4.02
CA SER A 45 -2.79 0.51 3.21
C SER A 45 -1.50 -0.03 3.83
N LYS A 46 -0.62 0.85 4.32
CA LYS A 46 0.62 0.48 5.03
C LYS A 46 0.32 -0.35 6.28
N ALA A 47 -0.64 0.10 7.10
CA ALA A 47 -1.06 -0.63 8.29
C ALA A 47 -1.70 -1.99 7.94
N GLY A 48 -2.54 -2.04 6.90
CA GLY A 48 -3.16 -3.28 6.42
C GLY A 48 -2.13 -4.30 5.95
N MET A 49 -1.13 -3.88 5.16
CA MET A 49 -0.06 -4.77 4.72
C MET A 49 0.80 -5.25 5.89
N SER A 50 1.17 -4.35 6.81
CA SER A 50 1.94 -4.71 8.02
C SER A 50 1.18 -5.71 8.88
N GLY A 51 -0.13 -5.52 9.07
CA GLY A 51 -1.02 -6.46 9.76
C GLY A 51 -1.11 -7.82 9.06
N GLY A 52 -1.11 -7.85 7.73
CA GLY A 52 -1.04 -9.07 6.95
C GLY A 52 0.24 -9.87 7.22
N VAL A 53 1.41 -9.20 7.23
CA VAL A 53 2.69 -9.85 7.55
C VAL A 53 2.73 -10.35 8.99
N LYS A 54 2.24 -9.55 9.95
CA LYS A 54 2.13 -9.96 11.37
C LYS A 54 1.24 -11.20 11.53
N SER A 55 0.13 -11.27 10.79
CA SER A 55 -0.78 -12.43 10.80
C SER A 55 -0.12 -13.67 10.20
N ALA A 56 0.61 -13.51 9.09
CA ALA A 56 1.37 -14.62 8.50
C ALA A 56 2.45 -15.14 9.46
N HIS A 57 3.16 -14.23 10.15
CA HIS A 57 4.16 -14.60 11.16
C HIS A 57 3.54 -15.41 12.30
N SER A 58 2.42 -14.98 12.88
CA SER A 58 1.77 -15.72 13.97
C SER A 58 1.26 -17.10 13.55
N ILE A 59 0.70 -17.22 12.34
CA ILE A 59 0.28 -18.50 11.77
C ILE A 59 1.48 -19.43 11.58
N LEU A 60 2.57 -18.93 10.99
CA LEU A 60 3.77 -19.73 10.77
C LEU A 60 4.39 -20.18 12.09
N VAL A 61 4.49 -19.30 13.09
CA VAL A 61 4.98 -19.64 14.42
C VAL A 61 4.13 -20.76 15.03
N ALA A 62 2.79 -20.65 14.95
CA ALA A 62 1.87 -21.68 15.45
C ALA A 62 2.01 -23.02 14.70
N GLN A 63 2.12 -22.99 13.36
CA GLN A 63 2.33 -24.20 12.56
C GLN A 63 3.62 -24.92 12.94
N LYS A 64 4.70 -24.18 13.14
CA LYS A 64 6.00 -24.75 13.50
C LYS A 64 6.03 -25.30 14.91
N ALA A 65 5.34 -24.65 15.85
CA ALA A 65 5.12 -25.19 17.18
C ALA A 65 4.35 -26.52 17.13
N ALA A 66 3.36 -26.64 16.23
CA ALA A 66 2.58 -27.86 16.06
C ALA A 66 3.36 -29.03 15.42
N THR A 67 4.32 -28.76 14.53
CA THR A 67 5.12 -29.81 13.85
C THR A 67 6.38 -30.22 14.62
N GLY A 68 6.64 -29.64 15.81
CA GLY A 68 7.79 -29.97 16.65
C GLY A 68 9.15 -29.67 16.02
N THR A 69 9.18 -28.87 14.94
CA THR A 69 10.42 -28.50 14.25
C THR A 69 10.90 -27.18 14.83
N PRO A 70 12.13 -27.07 15.37
CA PRO A 70 12.68 -25.78 15.78
C PRO A 70 12.78 -24.89 14.54
N ALA A 71 11.85 -23.96 14.40
CA ALA A 71 11.73 -23.18 13.19
C ALA A 71 12.50 -21.89 13.33
N THR A 72 13.67 -21.87 12.71
CA THR A 72 14.16 -20.64 12.12
C THR A 72 13.14 -20.19 11.08
N LEU A 73 12.22 -19.32 11.50
CA LEU A 73 11.32 -18.61 10.60
C LEU A 73 12.09 -17.46 9.98
N ASP A 74 12.69 -17.70 8.83
CA ASP A 74 13.45 -16.68 8.13
C ASP A 74 12.53 -15.72 7.37
N VAL A 75 13.12 -14.62 6.88
CA VAL A 75 12.38 -13.60 6.14
C VAL A 75 11.85 -14.16 4.81
N THR A 76 12.54 -15.15 4.23
CA THR A 76 12.12 -15.85 3.00
C THR A 76 10.79 -16.57 3.18
N ALA A 77 10.69 -17.42 4.21
CA ALA A 77 9.49 -18.17 4.51
C ALA A 77 8.32 -17.24 4.84
N LEU A 78 8.60 -16.16 5.58
CA LEU A 78 7.57 -15.16 5.90
C LEU A 78 7.08 -14.42 4.65
N ALA A 79 7.98 -14.00 3.76
CA ALA A 79 7.62 -13.31 2.52
C ALA A 79 6.78 -14.20 1.57
N ALA A 80 7.02 -15.51 1.58
CA ALA A 80 6.25 -16.47 0.78
C ALA A 80 4.85 -16.75 1.35
N ALA A 81 4.63 -16.54 2.65
CA ALA A 81 3.37 -16.86 3.33
C ALA A 81 2.32 -15.74 3.28
N ILE A 82 2.67 -14.57 2.76
CA ILE A 82 1.73 -13.47 2.55
C ILE A 82 1.14 -13.51 1.14
N THR A 83 -0.07 -12.98 0.97
CA THR A 83 -0.77 -12.94 -0.34
C THR A 83 -1.15 -11.50 -0.69
N PRO A 84 -0.73 -10.96 -1.84
CA PRO A 84 0.26 -11.54 -2.76
C PRO A 84 1.64 -11.73 -2.11
N PRO A 85 2.46 -12.68 -2.58
CA PRO A 85 3.77 -12.96 -2.00
C PRO A 85 4.66 -11.73 -2.07
N GLY A 86 5.36 -11.47 -0.95
CA GLY A 86 6.34 -10.41 -0.85
C GLY A 86 7.70 -10.83 -1.40
N THR A 87 8.67 -9.92 -1.30
CA THR A 87 10.07 -10.21 -1.58
C THR A 87 10.87 -10.11 -0.29
N ALA A 88 11.68 -11.12 0.01
CA ALA A 88 12.48 -11.12 1.22
C ALA A 88 13.67 -10.16 1.09
N ALA A 89 13.96 -9.40 2.14
CA ALA A 89 15.08 -8.47 2.22
C ALA A 89 15.79 -8.57 3.57
N ALA A 90 17.03 -8.11 3.64
CA ALA A 90 17.85 -8.21 4.84
C ALA A 90 17.18 -7.60 6.09
N THR A 91 16.36 -6.57 5.92
CA THR A 91 15.70 -5.83 7.00
C THR A 91 14.20 -6.13 7.15
N GLY A 92 13.62 -7.00 6.31
CA GLY A 92 12.18 -7.22 6.34
C GLY A 92 11.57 -7.81 5.08
N VAL A 93 10.23 -7.82 5.05
CA VAL A 93 9.45 -8.27 3.89
C VAL A 93 9.05 -7.07 3.05
N GLN A 94 9.45 -7.07 1.78
CA GLN A 94 9.06 -6.05 0.81
C GLN A 94 7.69 -6.36 0.23
N VAL A 95 6.81 -5.36 0.27
CA VAL A 95 5.45 -5.39 -0.26
C VAL A 95 5.23 -4.19 -1.18
N LYS A 96 4.33 -4.31 -2.15
CA LYS A 96 4.01 -3.20 -3.06
C LYS A 96 2.68 -2.58 -2.72
N ILE A 97 2.66 -1.27 -2.55
CA ILE A 97 1.43 -0.46 -2.38
C ILE A 97 1.44 0.59 -3.47
N ASN A 98 0.43 0.55 -4.35
CA ASN A 98 0.28 1.47 -5.47
C ASN A 98 1.56 1.59 -6.35
N GLY A 99 2.20 0.44 -6.65
CA GLY A 99 3.42 0.38 -7.45
C GLY A 99 4.73 0.74 -6.72
N THR A 100 4.65 1.28 -5.50
CA THR A 100 5.82 1.61 -4.68
C THR A 100 6.14 0.47 -3.72
N THR A 101 7.42 0.11 -3.60
CA THR A 101 7.88 -0.91 -2.66
C THR A 101 8.08 -0.33 -1.27
N TYR A 102 7.46 -0.97 -0.28
CA TYR A 102 7.61 -0.69 1.14
C TYR A 102 8.19 -1.91 1.83
N THR A 103 8.97 -1.70 2.90
CA THR A 103 9.52 -2.80 3.71
C THR A 103 8.79 -2.84 5.04
N VAL A 104 8.17 -3.99 5.33
CA VAL A 104 7.68 -4.31 6.67
C VAL A 104 8.88 -4.83 7.47
N PRO A 105 9.34 -4.11 8.50
CA PRO A 105 10.57 -4.47 9.19
C PRO A 105 10.40 -5.77 9.99
N THR A 106 11.43 -6.61 9.96
CA THR A 106 11.48 -7.83 10.77
C THR A 106 12.64 -7.76 11.75
N TYR A 107 12.47 -8.38 12.91
CA TYR A 107 13.40 -8.28 14.03
C TYR A 107 13.78 -9.66 14.56
N THR A 108 14.99 -9.77 15.10
CA THR A 108 15.54 -11.00 15.68
C THR A 108 15.29 -11.13 17.18
N ASP A 109 14.61 -10.16 17.80
CA ASP A 109 14.17 -10.18 19.19
C ASP A 109 12.65 -10.02 19.32
N ALA A 110 12.11 -10.54 20.42
CA ALA A 110 10.67 -10.43 20.72
C ALA A 110 10.21 -8.99 21.04
N GLY A 111 11.14 -8.08 21.36
CA GLY A 111 10.87 -6.67 21.63
C GLY A 111 10.87 -5.79 20.38
N CYS A 112 11.15 -6.35 19.20
CA CYS A 112 11.19 -5.63 17.93
C CYS A 112 12.22 -4.48 17.93
N THR A 113 13.39 -4.71 18.54
CA THR A 113 14.44 -3.69 18.72
C THR A 113 15.67 -3.92 17.86
N ALA A 114 16.05 -5.18 17.65
CA ALA A 114 17.17 -5.64 16.85
C ALA A 114 16.68 -6.03 15.45
N ALA A 115 16.84 -5.12 14.49
CA ALA A 115 16.46 -5.38 13.11
C ALA A 115 17.23 -6.57 12.53
N THR A 116 16.57 -7.29 11.63
CA THR A 116 17.21 -8.32 10.83
C THR A 116 18.31 -7.68 9.96
N ALA A 117 19.46 -8.34 9.84
CA ALA A 117 20.59 -7.87 9.02
C ALA A 117 20.86 -8.77 7.80
N ALA A 118 20.20 -9.93 7.74
CA ALA A 118 20.33 -10.89 6.65
C ALA A 118 19.01 -11.67 6.50
N VAL A 119 18.68 -12.03 5.26
CA VAL A 119 17.42 -12.71 4.92
C VAL A 119 17.21 -14.02 5.70
N GLY A 120 18.31 -14.73 6.02
CA GLY A 120 18.28 -16.01 6.73
C GLY A 120 18.15 -15.93 8.25
N ASN A 121 18.13 -14.73 8.85
CA ASN A 121 17.96 -14.61 10.29
C ASN A 121 16.54 -14.99 10.70
N THR A 122 16.40 -15.55 11.90
CA THR A 122 15.10 -15.89 12.46
C THR A 122 14.33 -14.63 12.83
N VAL A 123 13.11 -14.51 12.34
CA VAL A 123 12.16 -13.45 12.62
C VAL A 123 11.40 -13.78 13.89
N LEU A 124 11.62 -13.00 14.94
CA LEU A 124 10.92 -13.12 16.23
C LEU A 124 9.81 -12.07 16.36
N CYS A 125 9.94 -10.94 15.68
CA CYS A 125 8.91 -9.91 15.63
C CYS A 125 8.81 -9.27 14.24
N VAL A 126 7.61 -8.77 13.91
CA VAL A 126 7.30 -7.99 12.71
C VAL A 126 6.79 -6.60 13.13
N GLY A 127 7.40 -5.54 12.62
CA GLY A 127 6.98 -4.15 12.88
C GLY A 127 6.01 -3.61 11.85
N ASP A 128 5.87 -2.29 11.80
CA ASP A 128 4.99 -1.58 10.87
C ASP A 128 5.79 -0.80 9.83
N ILE A 129 5.22 -0.68 8.63
CA ILE A 129 5.78 0.18 7.58
C ILE A 129 5.73 1.65 8.06
N PRO A 130 6.86 2.39 8.03
CA PRO A 130 6.88 3.83 8.30
C PRO A 130 6.17 4.63 7.19
#